data_AF-A0A9E2XYW6-F1
#
_entry.id   AF-A0A9E2XYW6-F1
#
_cell.length_a   1.000
_cell.length_b   1.000
_cell.length_c   1.000
_cell.angle_alpha   90.00
_cell.angle_beta   90.00
_cell.angle_gamma   90.00
#
_symmetry.space_group_name_H-M   'P 1'
#
loop_
_entity.id
_entity.type
_entity.pdbx_description
1 polymer ?
#
loop_
_entity_poly.entity_id
_entity_poly.type
_entity_poly.pdbx_seq_one_letter_code
_entity_poly.pdbx_strand_id
1 'polypeptide(L)'
;MPDSLNAEEDIVKGSVQLIHAVGMHARPAVKLTKLAKRFQSQIAMRVAGAADWIDAKSVAKVMAMRAARDSMIEFEAHGADAGAAVAALVRLIAQDFPDTGR
;
A
#
# COMPACT_ATOMS: atom_id res chain seq x y z
N MET A 1 25.27 -3.13 24.01
CA MET A 1 25.54 -3.51 22.60
C MET A 1 25.04 -4.93 22.45
N PRO A 2 24.19 -5.27 21.45
CA PRO A 2 24.16 -4.84 20.04
C PRO A 2 22.99 -3.84 19.80
N ASP A 3 22.86 -3.07 18.72
CA ASP A 3 22.99 -3.43 17.32
C ASP A 3 23.52 -2.21 16.54
N SER A 4 24.72 -2.36 15.98
CA SER A 4 25.14 -1.56 14.84
C SER A 4 24.28 -1.99 13.65
N LEU A 5 23.73 -1.03 12.91
CA LEU A 5 23.04 -1.13 11.60
C LEU A 5 21.60 -0.57 11.68
N ASN A 6 21.45 0.76 11.76
CA ASN A 6 20.34 1.36 11.04
C ASN A 6 20.97 2.12 9.88
N ALA A 7 21.16 1.43 8.77
CA ALA A 7 21.18 2.13 7.49
C ALA A 7 19.90 2.98 7.52
N GLU A 8 20.08 4.29 7.53
CA GLU A 8 19.00 5.28 7.46
C GLU A 8 18.43 5.25 6.03
N GLU A 9 17.97 4.07 5.63
CA GLU A 9 17.11 3.90 4.48
C GLU A 9 15.76 4.44 4.94
N ASP A 10 15.20 5.40 4.22
CA ASP A 10 13.91 6.03 4.53
C ASP A 10 12.82 4.95 4.37
N ILE A 11 12.62 4.17 5.43
CA ILE A 11 11.62 3.11 5.51
C ILE A 11 10.43 3.68 6.24
N VAL A 12 9.35 3.90 5.50
CA VAL A 12 8.10 4.41 6.06
C VAL A 12 7.07 3.30 6.08
N LYS A 13 6.47 3.08 7.25
CA LYS A 13 5.39 2.13 7.45
C LYS A 13 4.08 2.87 7.66
N GLY A 14 2.99 2.31 7.16
CA GLY A 14 1.66 2.84 7.39
C GLY A 14 0.63 1.72 7.45
N SER A 15 -0.43 1.91 8.22
CA SER A 15 -1.54 0.97 8.29
C SER A 15 -2.84 1.72 8.06
N VAL A 16 -3.73 1.17 7.24
CA VAL A 16 -5.06 1.73 7.02
C VAL A 16 -6.10 0.63 6.94
N GLN A 17 -7.25 0.87 7.54
CA GLN A 17 -8.38 -0.04 7.48
C GLN A 17 -9.05 0.06 6.11
N LEU A 18 -9.26 -1.08 5.45
CA LEU A 18 -10.00 -1.14 4.20
C LEU A 18 -11.49 -0.94 4.47
N ILE A 19 -11.93 0.32 4.49
CA ILE A 19 -13.34 0.68 4.71
C ILE A 19 -14.24 0.43 3.49
N HIS A 20 -13.63 0.27 2.30
CA HIS A 20 -14.36 0.17 1.04
C HIS A 20 -15.22 -1.08 0.98
N ALA A 21 -16.54 -0.89 0.85
CA ALA A 21 -17.54 -1.95 1.01
C ALA A 21 -17.44 -3.08 -0.03
N VAL A 22 -16.84 -2.80 -1.19
CA VAL A 22 -16.64 -3.77 -2.26
C VAL A 22 -15.32 -4.54 -2.06
N GLY A 23 -14.38 -4.06 -1.24
CA GLY A 23 -13.03 -4.64 -1.14
C GLY A 23 -12.14 -4.27 -2.35
N MET A 24 -10.96 -4.86 -2.46
CA MET A 24 -9.93 -4.44 -3.42
C MET A 24 -10.20 -4.95 -4.86
N HIS A 25 -11.10 -4.26 -5.57
CA HIS A 25 -11.50 -4.54 -6.96
C HIS A 25 -10.48 -4.07 -8.02
N ALA A 26 -10.65 -4.48 -9.28
CA ALA A 26 -9.75 -4.12 -10.38
C ALA A 26 -9.49 -2.62 -10.52
N ARG A 27 -10.53 -1.79 -10.35
CA ARG A 27 -10.43 -0.32 -10.45
C ARG A 27 -9.56 0.32 -9.34
N PRO A 28 -9.81 0.07 -8.04
CA PRO A 28 -8.96 0.59 -6.97
C PRO A 28 -7.53 0.07 -7.02
N ALA A 29 -7.31 -1.20 -7.39
CA ALA A 29 -5.97 -1.75 -7.54
C ALA A 29 -5.15 -1.10 -8.67
N VAL A 30 -5.77 -0.83 -9.83
CA VAL A 30 -5.07 -0.14 -10.93
C VAL A 30 -4.69 1.29 -10.52
N LYS A 31 -5.56 2.02 -9.81
CA LYS A 31 -5.23 3.36 -9.28
C LYS A 31 -4.09 3.29 -8.25
N LEU A 32 -4.18 2.34 -7.33
CA LEU A 32 -3.17 2.11 -6.29
C LEU A 32 -1.81 1.81 -6.93
N THR A 33 -1.76 0.85 -7.84
CA THR A 33 -0.54 0.51 -8.57
C THR A 33 -0.03 1.65 -9.44
N LYS A 34 -0.91 2.40 -10.11
CA LYS A 34 -0.51 3.56 -10.92
C LYS A 34 0.09 4.66 -10.06
N LEU A 35 -0.47 4.91 -8.88
CA LEU A 35 0.05 5.86 -7.90
C LEU A 35 1.38 5.37 -7.31
N ALA A 36 1.47 4.10 -6.91
CA ALA A 36 2.70 3.47 -6.45
C ALA A 36 3.82 3.51 -7.51
N LYS A 37 3.50 3.36 -8.79
CA LYS A 37 4.45 3.48 -9.91
C LYS A 37 4.97 4.90 -10.14
N ARG A 38 4.32 5.95 -9.61
CA ARG A 38 4.84 7.32 -9.68
C ARG A 38 5.99 7.56 -8.73
N PHE A 39 6.11 6.76 -7.67
CA PHE A 39 7.18 6.85 -6.70
C PHE A 39 8.32 5.91 -7.09
N GLN A 40 9.56 6.40 -6.92
CA GLN A 40 10.74 5.56 -7.12
C GLN A 40 10.92 4.56 -5.97
N SER A 41 10.41 4.89 -4.79
CA SER A 41 10.40 4.02 -3.61
C SER A 41 9.75 2.66 -3.90
N GLN A 42 10.31 1.60 -3.33
CA GLN A 42 9.67 0.29 -3.31
C GLN A 42 8.51 0.35 -2.34
N ILE A 43 7.35 -0.22 -2.70
CA ILE A 43 6.17 -0.17 -1.84
C ILE A 43 5.58 -1.56 -1.75
N ALA A 44 5.70 -2.14 -0.56
CA ALA A 44 5.10 -3.38 -0.17
C ALA A 44 3.81 -3.11 0.60
N MET A 45 2.87 -4.03 0.50
CA MET A 45 1.65 -4.03 1.29
C MET A 45 1.26 -5.45 1.67
N ARG A 46 0.53 -5.61 2.76
CA ARG A 46 -0.04 -6.89 3.19
C ARG A 46 -1.33 -6.68 3.95
N VAL A 47 -2.13 -7.73 4.09
CA VAL A 47 -3.23 -7.75 5.06
C VAL A 47 -2.64 -8.01 6.44
N ALA A 48 -3.13 -7.32 7.47
CA ALA A 48 -2.78 -7.58 8.85
C ALA A 48 -3.13 -9.04 9.19
N GLY A 49 -2.12 -9.79 9.61
CA GLY A 49 -2.23 -11.24 9.82
C GLY A 49 -1.82 -12.11 8.63
N ALA A 50 -1.53 -11.52 7.46
CA ALA A 50 -0.88 -12.24 6.36
C ALA A 50 0.65 -12.27 6.56
N ALA A 51 1.26 -13.41 6.27
CA ALA A 51 2.72 -13.55 6.33
C ALA A 51 3.42 -12.93 5.11
N ASP A 52 2.76 -12.94 3.96
CA ASP A 52 3.34 -12.51 2.69
C ASP A 52 3.15 -11.01 2.44
N TRP A 53 4.28 -10.33 2.22
CA TRP A 53 4.31 -8.97 1.67
C TRP A 53 4.20 -9.02 0.16
N ILE A 54 3.31 -8.20 -0.40
CA ILE A 54 3.11 -8.09 -1.84
C ILE A 54 3.46 -6.70 -2.35
N ASP A 55 3.98 -6.63 -3.57
CA ASP A 55 4.25 -5.36 -4.23
C ASP A 55 2.95 -4.62 -4.57
N ALA A 56 2.77 -3.43 -4.00
CA ALA A 56 1.68 -2.51 -4.36
C ALA A 56 1.76 -2.08 -5.85
N LYS A 57 2.94 -2.18 -6.46
CA LYS A 57 3.19 -1.91 -7.89
C LYS A 57 2.71 -3.04 -8.82
N SER A 58 2.24 -4.17 -8.28
CA SER A 58 1.77 -5.31 -9.05
C SER A 58 0.26 -5.49 -8.92
N VAL A 59 -0.50 -5.00 -9.90
CA VAL A 59 -1.97 -5.16 -9.95
C VAL A 59 -2.38 -6.62 -9.76
N ALA A 60 -1.62 -7.58 -10.32
CA ALA A 60 -1.91 -9.00 -10.20
C ALA A 60 -1.83 -9.50 -8.74
N LYS A 61 -0.81 -9.11 -7.97
CA LYS A 61 -0.69 -9.49 -6.55
C LYS A 61 -1.77 -8.82 -5.72
N VAL A 62 -2.05 -7.55 -5.99
CA VAL A 62 -3.12 -6.77 -5.35
C VAL A 62 -4.48 -7.47 -5.59
N MET A 63 -4.80 -7.87 -6.83
CA MET A 63 -5.98 -8.71 -7.12
C MET A 63 -5.98 -10.03 -6.36
N ALA A 64 -4.83 -10.71 -6.31
CA ALA A 64 -4.70 -12.04 -5.70
C ALA A 64 -4.90 -12.02 -4.18
N MET A 65 -4.54 -10.91 -3.51
CA MET A 65 -4.67 -10.77 -2.06
C MET A 65 -6.13 -10.84 -1.58
N ARG A 66 -7.11 -10.55 -2.45
CA ARG A 66 -8.56 -10.55 -2.13
C ARG A 66 -8.87 -9.99 -0.74
N ALA A 67 -8.24 -8.87 -0.39
CA ALA A 67 -8.42 -8.26 0.92
C ALA A 67 -9.90 -7.97 1.17
N ALA A 68 -10.44 -8.54 2.24
CA ALA A 68 -11.83 -8.39 2.60
C ALA A 68 -12.07 -6.98 3.17
N ARG A 69 -13.33 -6.51 3.06
CA ARG A 69 -13.78 -5.32 3.79
C ARG A 69 -13.43 -5.44 5.28
N ASP A 70 -13.07 -4.34 5.90
CA ASP A 70 -12.66 -4.25 7.32
C ASP A 70 -11.27 -4.83 7.63
N SER A 71 -10.61 -5.44 6.63
CA SER A 71 -9.23 -5.89 6.82
C SER A 71 -8.30 -4.69 7.00
N MET A 72 -7.42 -4.77 8.01
CA MET A 72 -6.35 -3.79 8.16
C MET A 72 -5.26 -4.09 7.14
N ILE A 73 -4.82 -3.08 6.40
CA ILE A 73 -3.79 -3.21 5.39
C ILE A 73 -2.56 -2.47 5.87
N GLU A 74 -1.44 -3.18 5.96
CA GLU A 74 -0.13 -2.63 6.28
C GLU A 74 0.61 -2.31 4.98
N PHE A 75 1.33 -1.20 4.97
CA PHE A 75 2.14 -0.67 3.90
C PHE A 75 3.55 -0.44 4.43
N GLU A 76 4.52 -0.74 3.60
CA GLU A 76 5.92 -0.49 3.89
C GLU A 76 6.56 0.04 2.60
N ALA A 77 7.06 1.27 2.66
CA ALA A 77 7.77 1.88 1.55
C ALA A 77 9.22 2.12 1.91
N HIS A 78 10.11 1.93 0.94
CA HIS A 78 11.56 2.03 1.08
C HIS A 78 12.12 2.98 0.02
N GLY A 79 12.75 4.06 0.43
CA GLY A 79 13.43 5.04 -0.43
C GLY A 79 13.01 6.47 -0.14
N ALA A 80 13.68 7.45 -0.76
CA ALA A 80 13.55 8.87 -0.41
C ALA A 80 12.12 9.46 -0.47
N ASP A 81 11.22 8.88 -1.29
CA ASP A 81 9.81 9.29 -1.39
C ASP A 81 8.85 8.35 -0.62
N ALA A 82 9.37 7.51 0.28
CA ALA A 82 8.57 6.49 0.98
C ALA A 82 7.44 7.12 1.80
N GLY A 83 7.73 8.21 2.51
CA GLY A 83 6.72 8.95 3.27
C GLY A 83 5.56 9.47 2.41
N ALA A 84 5.89 10.09 1.27
CA ALA A 84 4.89 10.59 0.34
C ALA A 84 4.08 9.45 -0.30
N ALA A 85 4.73 8.33 -0.61
CA ALA A 85 4.10 7.16 -1.19
C ALA A 85 3.06 6.54 -0.24
N VAL A 86 3.45 6.23 1.00
CA VAL A 86 2.54 5.64 2.00
C VAL A 86 1.39 6.58 2.31
N ALA A 87 1.67 7.87 2.54
CA ALA A 87 0.62 8.85 2.81
C ALA A 87 -0.40 8.95 1.68
N ALA A 88 0.06 8.93 0.42
CA ALA A 88 -0.82 8.98 -0.73
C ALA A 88 -1.67 7.70 -0.87
N LEU A 89 -1.10 6.52 -0.57
CA LEU A 89 -1.82 5.23 -0.58
C LEU A 89 -2.88 5.15 0.52
N VAL A 90 -2.50 5.53 1.75
CA VAL A 90 -3.41 5.60 2.89
C VAL A 90 -4.57 6.54 2.58
N ARG A 91 -4.29 7.75 2.06
CA ARG A 91 -5.34 8.70 1.65
C ARG A 91 -6.23 8.16 0.54
N LEU A 92 -5.69 7.37 -0.40
CA LEU A 92 -6.48 6.79 -1.49
C LEU A 92 -7.49 5.75 -0.95
N ILE A 93 -7.05 4.93 0.00
CA ILE A 93 -7.89 3.92 0.67
C ILE A 93 -8.90 4.58 1.59
N ALA A 94 -8.48 5.58 2.37
CA ALA A 94 -9.36 6.34 3.26
C ALA A 94 -10.44 7.16 2.50
N GLN A 95 -10.16 7.56 1.25
CA GLN A 95 -11.12 8.27 0.39
C GLN A 95 -11.98 7.35 -0.48
N ASP A 96 -11.98 6.03 -0.25
CA ASP A 96 -12.85 5.10 -0.97
C ASP A 96 -12.60 5.09 -2.50
N PHE A 97 -11.34 5.31 -2.93
CA PHE A 97 -10.92 5.31 -4.34
C PHE A 97 -11.83 6.16 -5.26
N PRO A 98 -11.91 7.49 -5.06
CA PRO A 98 -12.91 8.35 -5.68
C PRO A 98 -12.94 8.15 -7.20
N ASP A 99 -14.11 7.86 -7.75
CA ASP A 99 -14.33 7.63 -9.18
C ASP A 99 -14.06 8.93 -9.95
N THR A 100 -12.83 9.13 -10.42
CA THR A 100 -12.56 10.13 -11.46
C THR A 100 -13.06 9.59 -12.80
N GLY A 101 -14.38 9.40 -12.89
CA GLY A 101 -15.12 9.24 -14.12
C GLY A 101 -15.48 10.63 -14.62
N ARG A 102 -14.76 11.09 -15.64
CA ARG A 102 -15.25 12.12 -16.56
C ARG A 102 -15.45 11.46 -17.91
#